data_AF-A0A965PFD0-F1
#
_entry.id   AF-A0A965PFD0-F1
#
_cell.length_a   1.000
_cell.length_b   1.000
_cell.length_c   1.000
_cell.angle_alpha   90.00
_cell.angle_beta   90.00
_cell.angle_gamma   90.00
#
_symmetry.space_group_name_H-M   'P 1'
#
loop_
_entity.id
_entity.type
_entity.pdbx_description
1 polymer ?
#
loop_
_entity_poly.entity_id
_entity_poly.type
_entity_poly.pdbx_seq_one_letter_code
_entity_poly.pdbx_strand_id
1 'polypeptide(L)'
;MQIYEKDFLLSDFGITTVKDRYLSEGETSPQDMFARVAKAYGDDEEHAKRLYQYMSDLWFIPATPVLSNGGTGKALPISCFLNRTTDDLKSITDLWV
;
A
#
# COMPACT_ATOMS: atom_id res chain seq x y z
N MET A 1 -2.59 17.79 5.64
CA MET A 1 -1.42 16.94 5.32
C MET A 1 -1.30 16.74 3.81
N GLN A 2 -2.41 16.56 3.07
CA GLN A 2 -2.35 16.42 1.62
C GLN A 2 -1.92 17.70 0.88
N ILE A 3 -1.09 17.53 -0.14
CA ILE A 3 -0.57 18.54 -1.07
C ILE A 3 -0.94 18.06 -2.48
N TYR A 4 -2.18 18.34 -2.90
CA TYR A 4 -2.78 17.78 -4.11
C TYR A 4 -2.05 18.17 -5.40
N GLU A 5 -1.35 19.29 -5.39
CA GLU A 5 -0.56 19.74 -6.53
C GLU A 5 0.46 18.68 -6.93
N LYS A 6 1.04 17.93 -5.98
CA LYS A 6 2.06 16.90 -6.25
C LYS A 6 1.57 15.72 -7.07
N ASP A 7 0.29 15.60 -7.36
CA ASP A 7 -0.20 14.67 -8.37
C ASP A 7 0.47 14.87 -9.74
N PHE A 8 0.92 16.10 -10.08
CA PHE A 8 1.66 16.37 -11.32
C PHE A 8 2.99 15.59 -11.42
N LEU A 9 3.53 15.10 -10.29
CA LEU A 9 4.76 14.30 -10.28
C LEU A 9 4.54 12.90 -10.86
N LEU A 10 3.30 12.40 -10.86
CA LEU A 10 2.94 11.15 -11.51
C LEU A 10 2.57 11.39 -12.97
N SER A 11 2.88 10.43 -13.84
CA SER A 11 2.38 10.45 -15.22
C SER A 11 0.87 10.19 -15.25
N ASP A 12 0.20 10.60 -16.33
CA ASP A 12 -1.24 10.34 -16.53
C ASP A 12 -1.58 8.85 -16.40
N PHE A 13 -0.73 7.98 -16.92
CA PHE A 13 -0.89 6.53 -16.78
C PHE A 13 -0.69 6.07 -15.33
N GLY A 14 0.26 6.65 -14.61
CA GLY A 14 0.47 6.38 -13.19
C GLY A 14 -0.75 6.76 -12.35
N ILE A 15 -1.29 7.97 -12.57
CA ILE A 15 -2.52 8.43 -11.91
C ILE A 15 -3.69 7.49 -12.24
N THR A 16 -3.86 7.13 -13.51
CA THR A 16 -4.92 6.20 -13.95
C THR A 16 -4.80 4.84 -13.25
N THR A 17 -3.58 4.30 -13.16
CA THR A 17 -3.31 3.03 -12.49
C THR A 17 -3.60 3.09 -10.98
N VAL A 18 -3.23 4.20 -10.32
CA VAL A 18 -3.52 4.43 -8.90
C VAL A 18 -5.03 4.48 -8.67
N LYS A 19 -5.75 5.24 -9.49
CA LYS A 19 -7.22 5.37 -9.43
C LYS A 19 -7.95 4.05 -9.63
N ASP A 20 -7.48 3.22 -10.58
CA ASP A 20 -8.10 1.93 -10.90
C ASP A 20 -7.96 0.90 -9.77
N ARG A 21 -6.80 0.85 -9.10
CA ARG A 21 -6.44 -0.32 -8.27
C ARG A 21 -6.17 -0.06 -6.80
N TYR A 22 -5.92 1.18 -6.40
CA TYR A 22 -5.35 1.48 -5.08
C TYR A 22 -6.13 2.49 -4.25
N LEU A 23 -6.97 3.31 -4.89
CA LEU A 23 -7.85 4.21 -4.17
C LEU A 23 -9.00 3.44 -3.51
N SER A 24 -9.28 3.77 -2.26
CA SER A 24 -10.43 3.28 -1.49
C SER A 24 -11.66 4.17 -1.73
N GLU A 25 -12.82 3.72 -1.26
CA GLU A 25 -14.05 4.50 -1.38
C GLU A 25 -13.91 5.88 -0.71
N GLY A 26 -14.21 6.93 -1.47
CA GLY A 26 -14.05 8.32 -1.04
C GLY A 26 -12.68 8.95 -1.33
N GLU A 27 -11.69 8.19 -1.79
CA GLU A 27 -10.41 8.73 -2.24
C GLU A 27 -10.47 9.14 -3.71
N THR A 28 -9.90 10.30 -4.05
CA THR A 28 -9.99 10.87 -5.41
C THR A 28 -8.64 11.16 -6.05
N SER A 29 -7.61 11.27 -5.22
CA SER A 29 -6.23 11.58 -5.60
C SER A 29 -5.25 10.55 -5.03
N PRO A 30 -4.12 10.27 -5.73
CA PRO A 30 -2.99 9.57 -5.14
C PRO A 30 -2.58 10.10 -3.75
N GLN A 31 -2.71 11.41 -3.49
CA GLN A 31 -2.38 11.99 -2.20
C GLN A 31 -3.31 11.50 -1.07
N ASP A 32 -4.57 11.19 -1.37
CA ASP A 32 -5.50 10.65 -0.38
C ASP A 32 -5.03 9.26 0.09
N MET A 33 -4.68 8.40 -0.88
CA MET A 33 -4.09 7.08 -0.61
C MET A 33 -2.79 7.20 0.17
N PHE A 34 -1.87 8.08 -0.24
CA PHE A 34 -0.61 8.27 0.49
C PHE A 34 -0.85 8.73 1.94
N ALA A 35 -1.81 9.61 2.17
CA ALA A 35 -2.15 10.06 3.52
C ALA A 35 -2.77 8.94 4.37
N ARG A 36 -3.67 8.12 3.80
CA ARG A 36 -4.22 6.94 4.46
C ARG A 36 -3.11 5.96 4.85
N VAL A 37 -2.26 5.59 3.90
CA VAL A 37 -1.16 4.63 4.12
C VAL A 37 -0.18 5.16 5.16
N ALA A 38 0.22 6.44 5.05
CA ALA A 38 1.12 7.06 6.01
C ALA A 38 0.55 7.08 7.43
N LYS A 39 -0.75 7.37 7.59
CA LYS A 39 -1.42 7.34 8.90
C LYS A 39 -1.55 5.92 9.45
N ALA A 40 -1.68 4.91 8.59
CA ALA A 40 -1.81 3.52 9.01
C ALA A 40 -0.50 2.92 9.55
N TYR A 41 0.65 3.35 9.02
CA TYR A 41 1.97 2.80 9.38
C TYR A 41 2.88 3.78 10.13
N GLY A 42 2.48 5.03 10.29
CA GLY A 42 3.20 5.99 11.13
C GLY A 42 2.97 5.71 12.61
N ASP A 43 4.05 5.73 13.40
CA ASP A 43 3.98 5.53 14.85
C ASP A 43 3.30 6.70 15.58
N ASP A 44 3.51 7.92 15.07
CA ASP A 44 2.93 9.17 15.55
C ASP A 44 2.64 10.12 14.37
N GLU A 45 2.06 11.29 14.66
CA GLU A 45 1.66 12.25 13.63
C GLU A 45 2.86 12.81 12.84
N GLU A 46 4.00 13.02 13.49
CA GLU A 46 5.22 13.52 12.83
C GLU A 46 5.83 12.44 11.94
N HIS A 47 5.85 11.19 12.38
CA HIS A 47 6.28 10.06 11.56
C HIS A 47 5.34 9.88 10.35
N ALA A 48 4.02 9.94 10.54
CA ALA A 48 3.06 9.86 9.44
C ALA A 48 3.27 11.00 8.43
N LYS A 49 3.48 12.24 8.88
CA LYS A 49 3.81 13.36 7.99
C LYS A 49 5.08 13.11 7.17
N ARG A 50 6.15 12.59 7.78
CA ARG A 50 7.39 12.26 7.05
C ARG A 50 7.16 11.17 6.00
N LEU A 51 6.45 10.09 6.35
CA LEU A 51 6.13 9.01 5.41
C LEU A 51 5.30 9.53 4.24
N TYR A 52 4.27 10.33 4.52
CA TYR A 52 3.47 11.00 3.51
C TYR A 52 4.35 11.85 2.59
N GLN A 53 5.23 12.67 3.18
CA GLN A 53 6.09 13.57 2.41
C GLN A 53 6.99 12.79 1.44
N TYR A 54 7.62 11.72 1.91
CA TYR A 54 8.49 10.88 1.08
C TYR A 54 7.74 10.14 -0.04
N MET A 55 6.52 9.66 0.21
CA MET A 55 5.69 9.06 -0.84
C MET A 55 5.20 10.10 -1.85
N SER A 56 4.76 11.26 -1.35
CA SER A 56 4.26 12.39 -2.16
C SER A 56 5.36 12.99 -3.04
N ASP A 57 6.63 12.98 -2.59
CA ASP A 57 7.80 13.36 -3.37
C ASP A 57 8.33 12.24 -4.29
N LEU A 58 7.69 11.06 -4.28
CA LEU A 58 8.09 9.86 -5.01
C LEU A 58 9.50 9.35 -4.67
N TRP A 59 10.01 9.63 -3.47
CA TRP A 59 11.33 9.14 -3.03
C TRP A 59 11.32 7.65 -2.72
N PHE A 60 10.17 7.14 -2.31
CA PHE A 60 9.89 5.71 -2.28
C PHE A 60 8.39 5.48 -2.48
N ILE A 61 8.03 4.28 -2.92
CA ILE A 61 6.65 3.83 -2.99
C ILE A 61 6.56 2.44 -2.33
N PRO A 62 5.64 2.23 -1.37
CA PRO A 62 5.40 0.91 -0.78
C PRO A 62 4.95 -0.13 -1.82
N ALA A 63 5.15 -1.41 -1.49
CA ALA A 63 4.64 -2.51 -2.31
C ALA A 63 3.09 -2.50 -2.38
N THR A 64 2.55 -3.11 -3.44
CA THR A 64 1.11 -3.13 -3.74
C THR A 64 0.21 -3.49 -2.53
N PRO A 65 0.46 -4.56 -1.74
CA PRO A 65 -0.40 -4.88 -0.61
C PRO A 65 -0.40 -3.81 0.48
N VAL A 66 0.72 -3.08 0.65
CA VAL A 66 0.81 -1.98 1.63
C VAL A 66 -0.07 -0.81 1.18
N LEU A 67 -0.06 -0.48 -0.11
CA LEU A 67 -0.90 0.57 -0.70
C LEU A 67 -2.39 0.21 -0.67
N SER A 68 -2.72 -1.02 -1.08
CA SER A 68 -4.11 -1.48 -1.20
C SER A 68 -4.77 -1.75 0.16
N ASN A 69 -4.02 -2.22 1.16
CA ASN A 69 -4.59 -2.65 2.45
C ASN A 69 -4.32 -1.69 3.62
N GLY A 70 -3.29 -0.84 3.53
CA GLY A 70 -2.94 0.09 4.61
C GLY A 70 -4.10 0.99 5.00
N GLY A 71 -4.59 0.89 6.24
CA GLY A 71 -5.65 1.76 6.76
C GLY A 71 -7.06 1.48 6.23
N THR A 72 -7.30 0.37 5.51
CA THR A 72 -8.63 0.03 4.98
C THR A 72 -9.43 -0.94 5.86
N GLY A 73 -8.84 -1.40 6.98
CA GLY A 73 -9.41 -2.46 7.82
C GLY A 73 -9.32 -3.86 7.22
N LYS A 74 -8.79 -4.01 5.99
CA LYS A 74 -8.48 -5.30 5.36
C LYS A 74 -7.12 -5.81 5.84
N ALA A 75 -7.01 -7.12 6.04
CA ALA A 75 -5.77 -7.74 6.52
C ALA A 75 -4.75 -8.01 5.40
N LEU A 76 -3.48 -8.20 5.81
CA LEU A 76 -2.29 -8.64 5.06
C LEU A 76 -1.60 -7.58 4.17
N PRO A 77 -0.71 -6.74 4.73
CA PRO A 77 0.22 -5.91 3.95
C PRO A 77 1.48 -6.68 3.53
N ILE A 78 1.32 -7.95 3.16
CA ILE A 78 2.42 -8.88 2.86
C ILE A 78 2.31 -9.30 1.39
N SER A 79 3.38 -9.06 0.61
CA SER A 79 3.43 -9.42 -0.81
C SER A 79 3.77 -10.88 -1.05
N CYS A 80 4.63 -11.45 -0.20
CA CYS A 80 5.23 -12.75 -0.44
C CYS A 80 5.10 -13.61 0.81
N PHE A 81 4.69 -14.86 0.62
CA PHE A 81 4.71 -15.89 1.65
C PHE A 81 5.66 -16.99 1.19
N LEU A 82 6.56 -17.41 2.06
CA LEU A 82 7.40 -18.58 1.81
C LEU A 82 6.75 -19.77 2.52
N ASN A 83 6.39 -20.78 1.73
CA ASN A 83 5.84 -22.02 2.26
C ASN A 83 6.91 -23.13 2.27
N ARG A 84 6.75 -24.14 3.13
CA ARG A 84 7.66 -25.29 3.24
C ARG A 84 6.88 -26.57 3.48
N THR A 85 7.33 -27.66 2.87
CA THR A 85 6.76 -29.02 3.04
C THR A 85 7.82 -30.01 3.50
N THR A 86 7.40 -31.08 4.18
CA THR A 86 8.17 -32.31 4.39
C THR A 86 7.88 -33.35 3.30
N ASP A 87 8.70 -34.41 3.23
CA ASP A 87 8.60 -35.49 2.24
C ASP A 87 7.59 -36.56 2.67
N ASP A 88 6.33 -36.15 2.81
CA ASP A 88 5.21 -37.06 3.07
C ASP A 88 3.90 -36.52 2.46
N LEU A 89 2.99 -37.44 2.14
CA LEU A 89 1.73 -37.12 1.45
C LEU A 89 0.90 -36.09 2.23
N LYS A 90 0.86 -36.21 3.57
CA LYS A 90 0.06 -35.34 4.42
C LYS A 90 0.58 -33.90 4.34
N SER A 91 1.89 -33.71 4.52
CA SER A 91 2.50 -32.38 4.43
C SER A 91 2.32 -31.74 3.06
N ILE A 92 2.38 -32.53 1.98
CA ILE A 92 2.13 -32.01 0.62
C ILE A 92 0.68 -31.55 0.50
N THR A 93 -0.29 -32.36 0.95
CA THR A 93 -1.71 -32.00 0.84
C THR A 93 -2.09 -30.82 1.72
N ASP A 94 -1.48 -30.68 2.91
CA ASP A 94 -1.77 -29.58 3.85
C ASP A 94 -1.39 -28.19 3.30
N LEU A 95 -0.51 -28.09 2.29
CA LEU A 95 -0.16 -26.79 1.67
C LEU A 95 -1.28 -26.19 0.83
N TRP A 96 -2.24 -27.01 0.39
CA TRP A 96 -3.30 -26.63 -0.54
C TRP A 96 -4.63 -26.33 0.13
N VAL A 97 -4.71 -26.53 1.45
CA VAL A 97 -5.94 -26.39 2.26
C VAL A 97 -6.00 -25.03 2.93
#